data_AF-A0A1F5BU00-F1
#
_entry.id   AF-A0A1F5BU00-F1
#
_cell.length_a   1.000
_cell.length_b   1.000
_cell.length_c   1.000
_cell.angle_alpha   90.00
_cell.angle_beta   90.00
_cell.angle_gamma   90.00
#
_symmetry.space_group_name_H-M   'P 1'
#
loop_
_entity.id
_entity.type
_entity.pdbx_description
1 polymer ?
#
loop_
_entity_poly.entity_id
_entity_poly.type
_entity_poly.pdbx_seq_one_letter_code
_entity_poly.pdbx_strand_id
1 'polypeptide(L)'
;MLGKRKKQILDFVNSYVGKNGFAPSLEEIKKKTGLSSVSTVHHHLKDLEKQGYIKRHEGKPRSIEARDLTVTIPLRGYIAAGQPIEAIEVYETIDVPKNLLSGSGEHYALRVSGDSMIDEGIFDGDTVVVRKQNSVENGETAVALINDNEVTLKKIYKEKNRIRLQPANPKLRPFYFKEVIIQGKVVSTFRNFEEQEKKDTFKFNQFLCGDVLEMIKKTPDNSIHFAVTSPPYNVGKDYDNHNDKMNHQEYLDWLYKVWIETKRVLVDGGRFAINIAPTGIRDFVPIHHDYIEQMKKLGMKFRTEILWYKQTMLKRTAWGSFKSPSNPHIVPSWEYVLIFTKGDNRLDGDQRMADITKEEFMKFSDGFWKIQPETKRKGHPAPFPEDLIYRLMKFYSYKGNNVLDMFGGTGTVAAVAAKTGRNFIHIDISPQYCNVAKDRVNKILGK
;
A
#
# COMPACT_ATOMS: atom_id res chain seq x y z
N MET A 1 26.52 -1.11 21.69
CA MET A 1 26.31 0.35 21.59
C MET A 1 27.53 0.96 20.90
N LEU A 2 27.37 1.79 19.86
CA LEU A 2 28.51 2.46 19.22
C LEU A 2 29.03 3.58 20.15
N GLY A 3 30.33 3.59 20.46
CA GLY A 3 30.93 4.70 21.20
C GLY A 3 30.84 6.01 20.40
N LYS A 4 30.75 7.15 21.10
CA LYS A 4 30.60 8.51 20.52
C LYS A 4 31.53 8.78 19.34
N ARG A 5 32.78 8.30 19.44
CA ARG A 5 33.81 8.48 18.41
C ARG A 5 33.59 7.64 17.15
N LYS A 6 33.19 6.38 17.31
CA LYS A 6 32.87 5.47 16.20
C LYS A 6 31.63 5.95 15.44
N LYS A 7 30.65 6.50 16.16
CA LYS A 7 29.45 7.10 15.57
C LYS A 7 29.81 8.31 14.70
N GLN A 8 30.62 9.22 15.23
CA GLN A 8 31.09 10.38 14.49
C GLN A 8 31.86 10.03 13.20
N ILE A 9 32.65 8.95 13.23
CA ILE A 9 33.35 8.45 12.04
C ILE A 9 32.35 7.89 11.02
N LEU A 10 31.42 7.04 11.45
CA LEU A 10 30.42 6.42 10.59
C LEU A 10 29.50 7.48 9.94
N ASP A 11 29.00 8.43 10.73
CA ASP A 11 28.16 9.53 10.24
C ASP A 11 28.90 10.37 9.18
N PHE A 12 30.20 10.63 9.39
CA PHE A 12 31.01 11.34 8.41
C PHE A 12 31.21 10.52 7.12
N VAL A 13 31.52 9.22 7.23
CA VAL A 13 31.67 8.35 6.06
C VAL A 13 30.37 8.33 5.24
N ASN A 14 29.22 8.14 5.89
CA ASN A 14 27.91 8.13 5.23
C ASN A 14 27.60 9.46 4.54
N SER A 15 27.79 10.58 5.24
CA SER A 15 27.57 11.92 4.68
C SER A 15 28.52 12.22 3.51
N TYR A 16 29.77 11.77 3.59
CA TYR A 16 30.77 12.02 2.56
C TYR A 16 30.52 11.19 1.30
N VAL A 17 30.13 9.92 1.45
CA VAL A 17 29.74 9.04 0.33
C VAL A 17 28.49 9.60 -0.35
N GLY A 18 27.46 9.98 0.41
CA GLY A 18 26.24 10.55 -0.14
C GLY A 18 26.47 11.85 -0.92
N LYS A 19 27.47 12.65 -0.53
CA LYS A 19 27.81 13.91 -1.21
C LYS A 19 28.73 13.74 -2.41
N ASN A 20 29.71 12.84 -2.34
CA ASN A 20 30.80 12.77 -3.33
C ASN A 20 30.76 11.53 -4.23
N GLY A 21 29.90 10.55 -3.93
CA GLY A 21 29.81 9.28 -4.67
C GLY A 21 30.98 8.31 -4.43
N PHE A 22 31.89 8.62 -3.50
CA PHE A 22 33.00 7.76 -3.10
C PHE A 22 33.37 7.97 -1.62
N ALA A 23 34.05 7.00 -1.02
CA ALA A 23 34.42 7.04 0.39
C ALA A 23 35.52 8.05 0.71
N PRO A 24 35.53 8.67 1.91
CA PRO A 24 36.60 9.58 2.31
C PRO A 24 37.93 8.85 2.50
N SER A 25 39.03 9.57 2.33
CA SER A 25 40.37 9.11 2.68
C SER A 25 40.56 9.10 4.21
N LEU A 26 41.55 8.34 4.70
CA LEU A 26 41.83 8.27 6.13
C LEU A 26 42.26 9.63 6.70
N GLU A 27 42.94 10.46 5.90
CA GLU A 27 43.32 11.83 6.27
C GLU A 27 42.09 12.75 6.34
N GLU A 28 41.12 12.60 5.43
CA GLU A 28 39.86 13.33 5.47
C GLU A 28 39.05 12.96 6.74
N ILE A 29 39.00 11.67 7.09
CA ILE A 29 38.35 11.20 8.31
C ILE A 29 39.06 11.74 9.56
N LYS A 30 40.40 11.69 9.59
CA LYS A 30 41.21 12.24 10.68
C LYS A 30 40.93 13.73 10.86
N LYS A 31 41.00 14.51 9.78
CA LYS A 31 40.79 15.96 9.79
C LYS A 31 39.39 16.33 10.27
N LYS A 32 38.36 15.65 9.78
CA LYS A 32 36.97 15.97 10.15
C LYS A 32 36.64 15.56 11.58
N THR A 33 37.17 14.44 12.04
CA THR A 33 36.90 13.95 13.39
C THR A 33 37.83 14.59 14.41
N GLY A 34 38.98 15.14 14.02
CA GLY A 34 39.99 15.68 14.94
C GLY A 34 40.73 14.57 15.69
N LEU A 35 40.98 13.42 15.04
CA LEU A 35 41.77 12.34 15.62
C LEU A 35 43.26 12.67 15.55
N SER A 36 44.01 12.24 16.56
CA SER A 36 45.45 12.54 16.68
C SER A 36 46.30 11.89 15.58
N SER A 37 45.87 10.74 15.03
CA SER A 37 46.63 10.03 14.00
C SER A 37 45.73 9.24 13.04
N VAL A 38 46.28 8.94 11.85
CA VAL A 38 45.67 8.01 10.88
C VAL A 38 45.57 6.59 11.44
N SER A 39 46.54 6.18 12.26
CA SER A 39 46.52 4.88 12.93
C SER A 39 45.31 4.71 13.86
N THR A 40 44.90 5.78 14.55
CA THR A 40 43.69 5.77 15.39
C THR A 40 42.41 5.65 14.53
N VAL A 41 42.39 6.29 13.36
CA VAL A 41 41.30 6.12 12.38
C VAL A 41 41.22 4.66 11.93
N HIS A 42 42.36 4.05 11.58
CA HIS A 42 42.43 2.64 11.20
C HIS A 42 41.87 1.71 12.27
N HIS A 43 42.21 1.94 13.54
CA HIS A 43 41.71 1.14 14.64
C HIS A 43 40.18 1.22 14.77
N HIS A 44 39.62 2.43 14.71
CA HIS A 44 38.17 2.61 14.75
C HIS A 44 37.45 2.03 13.54
N LEU A 45 38.02 2.13 12.34
CA LEU A 45 37.45 1.51 11.14
C LEU A 45 37.50 -0.02 11.22
N LYS A 46 38.59 -0.62 11.71
CA LYS A 46 38.69 -2.06 11.93
C LYS A 46 37.64 -2.57 12.92
N ASP A 47 37.36 -1.79 13.96
CA ASP A 47 36.30 -2.11 14.91
C ASP A 47 34.90 -1.98 14.30
N LEU A 48 34.65 -0.93 13.49
CA LEU A 48 33.39 -0.75 12.77
C LEU A 48 33.15 -1.88 11.77
N GLU A 49 34.20 -2.34 11.09
CA GLU A 49 34.19 -3.47 10.17
C GLU A 49 33.91 -4.80 10.90
N LYS A 50 34.62 -5.06 12.01
CA LYS A 50 34.37 -6.23 12.86
C LYS A 50 32.94 -6.26 13.40
N GLN A 51 32.34 -5.10 13.61
CA GLN A 51 30.95 -4.95 14.06
C GLN A 51 29.92 -4.92 12.91
N GLY A 52 30.37 -4.97 11.65
CA GLY A 52 29.52 -5.07 10.46
C GLY A 52 28.97 -3.75 9.91
N TYR A 53 29.36 -2.60 10.47
CA TYR A 53 28.86 -1.27 10.04
C TYR A 53 29.52 -0.75 8.77
N ILE A 54 30.68 -1.28 8.42
CA ILE A 54 31.38 -0.98 7.18
C ILE A 54 32.00 -2.26 6.61
N LYS A 55 32.35 -2.25 5.34
CA LYS A 55 33.19 -3.25 4.68
C LYS A 55 34.35 -2.54 4.01
N ARG A 56 35.57 -3.05 4.15
CA ARG A 56 36.75 -2.50 3.49
C ARG A 56 37.29 -3.47 2.46
N HIS A 57 37.73 -2.97 1.31
CA HIS A 57 38.48 -3.76 0.33
C HIS A 57 39.97 -3.44 0.44
N GLU A 58 40.82 -4.45 0.65
CA GLU A 58 42.27 -4.27 0.72
C GLU A 58 42.85 -3.88 -0.65
N GLY A 59 43.90 -3.05 -0.65
CA GLY A 59 44.67 -2.70 -1.85
C GLY A 59 44.09 -1.59 -2.75
N LYS A 60 42.96 -0.95 -2.39
CA LYS A 60 42.41 0.20 -3.15
C LYS A 60 42.23 1.45 -2.26
N PRO A 61 42.63 2.66 -2.71
CA PRO A 61 42.28 3.88 -2.00
C PRO A 61 40.76 4.07 -1.98
N ARG A 62 40.22 4.60 -0.87
CA ARG A 62 38.78 4.92 -0.72
C ARG A 62 37.84 3.71 -0.85
N SER A 63 38.24 2.57 -0.31
CA SER A 63 37.53 1.29 -0.40
C SER A 63 36.57 0.99 0.76
N ILE A 64 36.03 2.00 1.43
CA ILE A 64 35.12 1.83 2.57
C ILE A 64 33.67 1.87 2.05
N GLU A 65 32.97 0.74 2.11
CA GLU A 65 31.53 0.67 1.89
C GLU A 65 30.83 0.74 3.25
N ALA A 66 29.98 1.75 3.46
CA ALA A 66 29.10 1.74 4.61
C ALA A 66 28.04 0.65 4.45
N ARG A 67 27.80 -0.12 5.51
CA ARG A 67 26.71 -1.07 5.58
C ARG A 67 25.72 -0.57 6.61
N ASP A 68 24.53 -0.20 6.16
CA ASP A 68 23.41 -0.07 7.07
C ASP A 68 23.04 -1.49 7.51
N LEU A 69 23.49 -1.89 8.71
CA LEU A 69 22.98 -3.09 9.35
C LEU A 69 21.50 -2.84 9.61
N THR A 70 20.63 -3.32 8.75
CA THR A 70 19.20 -3.30 8.97
C THR A 70 18.79 -4.47 9.86
N VAL A 71 17.74 -4.25 10.65
CA VAL A 71 17.05 -5.27 11.41
C VAL A 71 15.59 -5.21 10.99
N THR A 72 15.04 -6.35 10.60
CA THR A 72 13.63 -6.48 10.28
C THR A 72 12.81 -6.49 11.57
N ILE A 73 11.91 -5.53 11.73
CA ILE A 73 10.98 -5.45 12.88
C ILE A 73 9.53 -5.48 12.40
N PRO A 74 8.55 -5.90 13.24
CA PRO A 74 7.13 -5.87 12.87
C PRO A 74 6.64 -4.45 12.63
N LEU A 75 5.93 -4.21 11.52
CA LEU A 75 5.18 -2.99 11.23
C LEU A 75 3.71 -3.23 11.61
N ARG A 76 3.28 -2.67 12.75
CA ARG A 76 1.96 -2.95 13.33
C ARG A 76 0.81 -2.07 12.81
N GLY A 77 1.00 -1.42 11.66
CA GLY A 77 -0.02 -0.59 11.01
C GLY A 77 0.17 0.90 11.21
N TYR A 78 -0.94 1.64 11.19
CA TYR A 78 -0.99 3.10 11.30
C TYR A 78 -1.27 3.55 12.72
N ILE A 79 -0.76 4.71 13.10
CA ILE A 79 -1.10 5.38 14.34
C ILE A 79 -1.53 6.80 14.07
N ALA A 80 -2.68 7.16 14.64
CA ALA A 80 -3.15 8.53 14.61
C ALA A 80 -2.27 9.41 15.52
N ALA A 81 -1.70 10.43 14.89
CA ALA A 81 -1.38 11.67 15.57
C ALA A 81 -2.69 12.43 15.89
N GLY A 82 -3.79 12.23 15.16
CA GLY A 82 -5.06 12.93 15.42
C GLY A 82 -5.98 12.29 16.47
N GLN A 83 -7.27 12.18 16.08
CA GLN A 83 -8.28 11.40 16.79
C GLN A 83 -7.89 9.92 16.82
N PRO A 84 -8.19 9.18 17.89
CA PRO A 84 -7.69 7.82 18.02
C PRO A 84 -8.28 6.88 16.94
N ILE A 85 -7.46 5.96 16.42
CA ILE A 85 -7.84 4.98 15.39
C ILE A 85 -7.88 3.58 16.02
N GLU A 86 -8.78 2.73 15.52
CA GLU A 86 -8.88 1.33 15.91
C GLU A 86 -7.62 0.54 15.49
N ALA A 87 -6.97 -0.13 16.44
CA ALA A 87 -5.71 -0.84 16.18
C ALA A 87 -5.95 -2.10 15.33
N ILE A 88 -5.55 -2.06 14.06
CA ILE A 88 -5.57 -3.24 13.19
C ILE A 88 -4.18 -3.87 13.21
N GLU A 89 -4.06 -5.08 13.80
CA GLU A 89 -2.81 -5.84 13.75
C GLU A 89 -2.56 -6.35 12.32
N VAL A 90 -1.69 -5.66 11.59
CA VAL A 90 -1.18 -6.11 10.30
C VAL A 90 0.16 -6.81 10.52
N TYR A 91 0.31 -8.02 9.97
CA TYR A 91 1.58 -8.78 9.98
C TYR A 91 2.50 -8.33 8.83
N GLU A 92 2.85 -7.05 8.79
CA GLU A 92 3.90 -6.54 7.90
C GLU A 92 5.22 -6.40 8.68
N THR A 93 6.35 -6.38 7.97
CA THR A 93 7.66 -6.14 8.56
C THR A 93 8.38 -5.04 7.81
N ILE A 94 9.25 -4.30 8.49
CA ILE A 94 10.06 -3.24 7.89
C ILE A 94 11.52 -3.36 8.33
N ASP A 95 12.42 -3.13 7.38
CA ASP A 95 13.86 -3.09 7.63
C ASP A 95 14.25 -1.72 8.17
N VAL A 96 14.76 -1.69 9.39
CA VAL A 96 15.22 -0.45 10.04
C VAL A 96 16.71 -0.50 10.34
N PRO A 97 17.46 0.57 10.08
CA PRO A 97 18.85 0.68 10.53
C PRO A 97 18.99 0.40 12.04
N LYS A 98 19.90 -0.49 12.42
CA LYS A 98 20.09 -0.98 13.80
C LYS A 98 20.40 0.14 14.81
N ASN A 99 20.96 1.26 14.34
CA ASN A 99 21.22 2.44 15.15
C ASN A 99 19.94 3.20 15.57
N LEU A 100 18.82 2.97 14.89
CA LEU A 100 17.50 3.50 15.26
C LEU A 100 16.84 2.69 16.39
N LEU A 101 17.30 1.46 16.62
CA LEU A 101 16.90 0.66 17.78
C LEU A 101 17.68 1.14 19.00
N SER A 102 16.98 1.73 19.97
CA SER A 102 17.57 2.15 21.24
C SER A 102 17.07 1.29 22.41
N GLY A 103 18.00 0.94 23.31
CA GLY A 103 17.78 0.03 24.43
C GLY A 103 17.62 -1.45 24.04
N SER A 104 17.65 -2.32 25.04
CA SER A 104 17.27 -3.74 24.90
C SER A 104 15.75 -3.90 24.96
N GLY A 105 15.22 -4.95 24.33
CA GLY A 105 13.79 -5.27 24.34
C GLY A 105 13.23 -5.50 22.94
N GLU A 106 11.94 -5.78 22.88
CA GLU A 106 11.20 -5.89 21.62
C GLU A 106 10.90 -4.50 21.03
N HIS A 107 11.10 -4.35 19.72
CA HIS A 107 10.75 -3.14 18.97
C HIS A 107 9.74 -3.47 17.89
N TYR A 108 8.90 -2.50 17.57
CA TYR A 108 7.98 -2.53 16.44
C TYR A 108 7.90 -1.14 15.80
N ALA A 109 7.44 -1.06 14.57
CA ALA A 109 7.23 0.17 13.84
C ALA A 109 5.74 0.48 13.69
N LEU A 110 5.42 1.77 13.60
CA LEU A 110 4.10 2.28 13.23
C LEU A 110 4.27 3.42 12.22
N ARG A 111 3.35 3.49 11.26
CA ARG A 111 3.31 4.58 10.28
C ARG A 111 2.42 5.70 10.79
N VAL A 112 2.93 6.93 10.80
CA VAL A 112 2.24 8.08 11.37
C VAL A 112 1.20 8.60 10.40
N SER A 113 0.00 8.89 10.90
CA SER A 113 -1.05 9.61 10.19
C SER A 113 -1.49 10.86 10.97
N GLY A 114 -1.40 12.03 10.34
CA GLY A 114 -1.76 13.34 10.89
C GLY A 114 -0.58 14.16 11.41
N ASP A 115 -0.88 15.35 11.94
CA ASP A 115 0.09 16.41 12.23
C ASP A 115 0.28 16.74 13.72
N SER A 116 -0.19 15.91 14.65
CA SER A 116 -0.21 16.29 16.07
C SER A 116 1.15 16.32 16.76
N MET A 117 2.19 15.81 16.11
CA MET A 117 3.52 15.61 16.70
C MET A 117 4.61 16.38 15.93
N ILE A 118 4.22 17.40 15.15
CA ILE A 118 5.14 18.18 14.30
C ILE A 118 6.26 18.88 15.08
N ASP A 119 5.99 19.36 16.31
CA ASP A 119 7.01 20.01 17.14
C ASP A 119 8.03 19.00 17.70
N GLU A 120 7.72 17.70 17.66
CA GLU A 120 8.68 16.61 17.93
C GLU A 120 9.41 16.15 16.66
N GLY A 121 9.20 16.83 15.53
CA GLY A 121 9.78 16.46 14.24
C GLY A 121 9.18 15.18 13.64
N ILE A 122 8.01 14.77 14.12
CA ILE A 122 7.25 13.61 13.62
C ILE A 122 6.14 14.12 12.71
N PHE A 123 6.27 13.85 11.41
CA PHE A 123 5.35 14.34 10.38
C PHE A 123 4.47 13.21 9.85
N ASP A 124 3.39 13.59 9.17
CA ASP A 124 2.52 12.66 8.46
C ASP A 124 3.33 11.81 7.47
N GLY A 125 3.11 10.49 7.49
CA GLY A 125 3.84 9.53 6.66
C GLY A 125 5.16 9.02 7.24
N ASP A 126 5.69 9.61 8.32
CA ASP A 126 6.89 9.14 9.00
C ASP A 126 6.69 7.73 9.60
N THR A 127 7.78 6.99 9.78
CA THR A 127 7.77 5.74 10.55
C THR A 127 8.38 5.98 11.92
N VAL A 128 7.62 5.68 12.98
CA VAL A 128 8.13 5.68 14.35
C VAL A 128 8.54 4.28 14.75
N VAL A 129 9.72 4.17 15.36
CA VAL A 129 10.19 2.94 15.99
C VAL A 129 9.85 3.02 17.46
N VAL A 130 9.13 2.01 17.93
CA VAL A 130 8.57 1.94 19.28
C VAL A 130 9.21 0.77 20.01
N ARG A 131 9.76 1.03 21.18
CA ARG A 131 10.18 -0.02 22.11
C ARG A 131 8.99 -0.42 22.97
N LYS A 132 8.67 -1.72 23.00
CA LYS A 132 7.56 -2.26 23.78
C LYS A 132 7.87 -2.12 25.28
N GLN A 133 7.01 -1.39 25.98
CA GLN A 133 7.08 -1.18 27.43
C GLN A 133 5.73 -0.66 27.93
N ASN A 134 5.41 -0.93 29.19
CA ASN A 134 4.12 -0.61 29.81
C ASN A 134 4.09 0.72 30.58
N SER A 135 5.18 1.50 30.52
CA SER A 135 5.30 2.76 31.24
C SER A 135 6.26 3.70 30.52
N VAL A 136 6.08 5.00 30.74
CA VAL A 136 6.97 6.08 30.27
C VAL A 136 7.10 7.16 31.34
N GLU A 137 8.16 7.96 31.24
CA GLU A 137 8.39 9.14 32.05
C GLU A 137 7.58 10.34 31.52
N ASN A 138 7.41 11.36 32.35
CA ASN A 138 6.66 12.56 31.98
C ASN A 138 7.36 13.34 30.85
N GLY A 139 6.59 13.65 29.80
CA GLY A 139 7.07 14.35 28.61
C GLY A 139 7.62 13.45 27.51
N GLU A 140 7.72 12.14 27.75
CA GLU A 140 8.11 11.19 26.70
C GLU A 140 6.97 10.95 25.71
N THR A 141 7.35 10.78 24.44
CA THR A 141 6.43 10.41 23.36
C THR A 141 6.18 8.91 23.36
N ALA A 142 4.91 8.51 23.44
CA ALA A 142 4.51 7.12 23.60
C ALA A 142 3.28 6.77 22.78
N VAL A 143 3.12 5.46 22.54
CA VAL A 143 1.90 4.86 22.02
C VAL A 143 0.98 4.58 23.20
N ALA A 144 -0.17 5.26 23.22
CA ALA A 144 -1.19 5.10 24.24
C ALA A 144 -2.46 4.51 23.64
N LEU A 145 -2.96 3.44 24.25
CA LEU A 145 -4.28 2.88 24.01
C LEU A 145 -5.27 3.51 25.01
N ILE A 146 -6.39 3.96 24.47
CA ILE A 146 -7.48 4.66 25.13
C ILE A 146 -8.75 3.85 24.85
N ASN A 147 -9.70 3.81 25.79
CA ASN A 147 -11.05 3.23 25.59
C ASN A 147 -11.02 1.83 24.94
N ASP A 148 -10.05 0.99 25.33
CA ASP A 148 -9.79 -0.39 24.89
C ASP A 148 -9.53 -0.65 23.39
N ASN A 149 -9.89 0.25 22.47
CA ASN A 149 -9.70 0.05 21.02
C ASN A 149 -8.93 1.17 20.31
N GLU A 150 -8.69 2.30 20.96
CA GLU A 150 -8.28 3.55 20.31
C GLU A 150 -6.79 3.87 20.57
N VAL A 151 -5.93 3.82 19.55
CA VAL A 151 -4.47 4.05 19.71
C VAL A 151 -4.06 5.43 19.20
N THR A 152 -3.22 6.13 19.97
CA THR A 152 -2.68 7.45 19.59
C THR A 152 -1.22 7.66 19.98
N LEU A 153 -0.54 8.54 19.25
CA LEU A 153 0.82 9.00 19.56
C LEU A 153 0.80 10.38 20.23
N LYS A 154 1.26 10.46 21.48
CA LYS A 154 1.27 11.71 22.28
C LYS A 154 2.43 11.76 23.27
N LYS A 155 2.73 12.96 23.77
CA LYS A 155 3.52 13.12 24.99
C LYS A 155 2.67 12.78 26.22
N ILE A 156 3.20 11.93 27.09
CA ILE A 156 2.46 11.46 28.27
C ILE A 156 2.87 12.26 29.50
N TYR A 157 1.90 12.75 30.26
CA TYR A 157 2.14 13.35 31.57
C TYR A 157 1.20 12.74 32.61
N LYS A 158 1.78 12.09 33.61
CA LYS A 158 1.09 11.58 34.80
C LYS A 158 0.92 12.75 35.78
N GLU A 159 -0.33 13.18 35.96
CA GLU A 159 -0.75 14.19 36.93
C GLU A 159 -1.44 13.50 38.12
N LYS A 160 -1.65 14.20 39.25
CA LYS A 160 -2.13 13.58 40.51
C LYS A 160 -3.37 12.69 40.36
N ASN A 161 -4.34 13.08 39.53
CA ASN A 161 -5.64 12.39 39.41
C ASN A 161 -6.00 12.01 37.96
N ARG A 162 -5.06 12.14 37.01
CA ARG A 162 -5.32 11.94 35.58
C ARG A 162 -4.03 11.82 34.78
N ILE A 163 -4.16 11.32 33.57
CA ILE A 163 -3.10 11.27 32.57
C ILE A 163 -3.44 12.29 31.48
N ARG A 164 -2.51 13.20 31.20
CA ARG A 164 -2.60 14.15 30.08
C ARG A 164 -1.86 13.58 28.89
N LEU A 165 -2.58 13.44 27.78
CA LEU A 165 -2.02 13.14 26.46
C LEU A 165 -1.86 14.47 25.70
N GLN A 166 -0.63 14.92 25.60
CA GLN A 166 -0.28 16.22 25.04
C GLN A 166 0.15 16.06 23.56
N PRO A 167 -0.57 16.70 22.61
CA PRO A 167 -0.06 16.91 21.27
C PRO A 167 1.20 17.78 21.30
N ALA A 168 2.16 17.47 20.43
CA ALA A 168 3.24 18.38 20.08
C ALA A 168 2.88 19.13 18.79
N ASN A 169 1.74 19.83 18.84
CA ASN A 169 1.25 20.73 17.80
C ASN A 169 0.44 21.83 18.51
N PRO A 170 0.82 23.11 18.40
CA PRO A 170 0.19 24.20 19.15
C PRO A 170 -1.28 24.43 18.79
N LYS A 171 -1.72 23.94 17.63
CA LYS A 171 -3.11 24.08 17.15
C LYS A 171 -4.07 23.09 17.82
N LEU A 172 -3.55 22.07 18.52
CA LEU A 172 -4.34 20.98 19.09
C LEU A 172 -4.38 21.06 20.61
N ARG A 173 -5.53 20.72 21.19
CA ARG A 173 -5.73 20.73 22.64
C ARG A 173 -5.30 19.41 23.28
N PRO A 174 -4.85 19.42 24.54
CA PRO A 174 -4.53 18.19 25.27
C PRO A 174 -5.79 17.38 25.57
N PHE A 175 -5.63 16.06 25.63
CA PHE A 175 -6.66 15.14 26.11
C PHE A 175 -6.35 14.66 27.52
N TYR A 176 -7.39 14.41 28.32
CA TYR A 176 -7.26 14.02 29.71
C TYR A 176 -8.06 12.76 29.98
N PHE A 177 -7.41 11.76 30.57
CA PHE A 177 -8.02 10.47 30.89
C PHE A 177 -7.72 10.09 32.34
N LYS A 178 -8.58 9.29 32.96
CA LYS A 178 -8.28 8.72 34.28
C LYS A 178 -7.15 7.70 34.18
N GLU A 179 -7.22 6.84 33.16
CA GLU A 179 -6.28 5.77 32.89
C GLU A 179 -6.04 5.65 31.39
N VAL A 180 -4.83 5.22 31.01
CA VAL A 180 -4.46 4.85 29.64
C VAL A 180 -3.49 3.68 29.71
N ILE A 181 -3.51 2.83 28.69
CA ILE A 181 -2.57 1.71 28.58
C ILE A 181 -1.40 2.14 27.69
N ILE A 182 -0.19 2.16 28.23
CA ILE A 182 1.01 2.43 27.45
C ILE A 182 1.44 1.14 26.75
N GLN A 183 1.52 1.17 25.42
CA GLN A 183 1.95 0.03 24.61
C GLN A 183 3.44 0.11 24.24
N GLY A 184 4.04 1.29 24.32
CA GLY A 184 5.47 1.45 24.09
C GLY A 184 5.92 2.90 24.02
N LYS A 185 7.24 3.08 24.08
CA LYS A 185 7.92 4.38 23.98
C LYS A 185 8.49 4.57 22.59
N VAL A 186 8.27 5.73 21.99
CA VAL A 186 8.96 6.09 20.73
C VAL A 186 10.43 6.30 21.03
N VAL A 187 11.29 5.54 20.36
CA VAL A 187 12.75 5.61 20.54
C VAL A 187 13.47 6.31 19.41
N SER A 188 12.87 6.29 18.22
CA SER A 188 13.38 7.00 17.05
C SER A 188 12.28 7.17 16.00
N THR A 189 12.54 8.08 15.09
CA THR A 189 11.73 8.32 13.90
C THR A 189 12.65 8.24 12.69
N PHE A 190 12.16 7.69 11.59
CA PHE A 190 12.86 7.79 10.33
C PHE A 190 11.90 8.03 9.19
N ARG A 191 12.41 8.78 8.22
CA ARG A 191 11.77 9.00 6.93
C ARG A 191 12.45 8.13 5.92
N ASN A 192 11.67 7.36 5.19
CA ASN A 192 12.15 6.67 4.02
C ASN A 192 12.27 7.69 2.87
N PHE A 193 13.40 8.38 2.80
CA PHE A 193 13.61 9.43 1.79
C PHE A 193 13.52 8.88 0.37
N GLU A 194 13.92 7.63 0.11
CA GLU A 194 13.75 6.99 -1.20
C GLU A 194 12.27 6.84 -1.56
N GLU A 195 11.43 6.44 -0.60
CA GLU A 195 10.00 6.30 -0.82
C GLU A 195 9.29 7.65 -0.91
N GLN A 196 9.77 8.65 -0.18
CA GLN A 196 9.29 10.02 -0.28
C GLN A 196 9.66 10.66 -1.61
N GLU A 197 10.92 10.57 -2.05
CA GLU A 197 11.36 11.03 -3.37
C GLU A 197 10.61 10.31 -4.49
N LYS A 198 10.38 9.00 -4.34
CA LYS A 198 9.56 8.23 -5.25
C LYS A 198 8.13 8.78 -5.30
N LYS A 199 7.50 9.10 -4.17
CA LYS A 199 6.17 9.75 -4.13
C LYS A 199 6.18 11.12 -4.81
N ASP A 200 7.17 11.94 -4.50
CA ASP A 200 7.25 13.33 -4.97
C ASP A 200 7.53 13.42 -6.48
N THR A 201 8.23 12.44 -7.05
CA THR A 201 8.59 12.41 -8.48
C THR A 201 7.64 11.55 -9.32
N PHE A 202 6.84 10.68 -8.71
CA PHE A 202 5.94 9.80 -9.43
C PHE A 202 4.81 10.58 -10.11
N LYS A 203 4.67 10.37 -11.42
CA LYS A 203 3.59 10.99 -12.21
C LYS A 203 2.45 10.01 -12.37
N PHE A 204 1.23 10.46 -12.15
CA PHE A 204 0.04 9.68 -12.50
C PHE A 204 -0.37 9.90 -13.97
N ASN A 205 -1.43 9.21 -14.40
CA ASN A 205 -1.90 9.12 -15.79
C ASN A 205 -0.91 8.40 -16.71
N GLN A 206 -0.42 7.26 -16.22
CA GLN A 206 0.60 6.44 -16.87
C GLN A 206 0.05 5.11 -17.37
N PHE A 207 0.65 4.62 -18.45
CA PHE A 207 0.49 3.28 -19.00
C PHE A 207 1.79 2.52 -18.75
N LEU A 208 1.77 1.56 -17.83
CA LEU A 208 2.91 0.73 -17.46
C LEU A 208 2.76 -0.63 -18.13
N CYS A 209 3.41 -0.81 -19.27
CA CYS A 209 3.25 -2.01 -20.08
C CYS A 209 4.31 -3.06 -19.68
N GLY A 210 3.88 -4.17 -19.12
CA GLY A 210 4.76 -5.22 -18.61
C GLY A 210 4.08 -6.09 -17.56
N ASP A 211 4.87 -6.95 -16.91
CA ASP A 211 4.39 -7.83 -15.85
C ASP A 211 3.80 -7.03 -14.68
N VAL A 212 2.66 -7.50 -14.16
CA VAL A 212 1.92 -6.80 -13.12
C VAL A 212 2.72 -6.66 -11.82
N LEU A 213 3.45 -7.69 -11.40
CA LEU A 213 4.23 -7.69 -10.15
C LEU A 213 5.47 -6.79 -10.25
N GLU A 214 6.01 -6.61 -11.45
CA GLU A 214 7.10 -5.66 -11.70
C GLU A 214 6.60 -4.22 -11.78
N MET A 215 5.51 -3.99 -12.53
CA MET A 215 5.01 -2.65 -12.80
C MET A 215 4.36 -2.02 -11.57
N ILE A 216 3.59 -2.79 -10.78
CA ILE A 216 2.93 -2.27 -9.58
C ILE A 216 3.93 -1.79 -8.53
N LYS A 217 5.13 -2.40 -8.47
CA LYS A 217 6.23 -1.97 -7.58
C LYS A 217 6.73 -0.56 -7.89
N LYS A 218 6.53 -0.05 -9.11
CA LYS A 218 6.86 1.34 -9.45
C LYS A 218 5.90 2.34 -8.79
N THR A 219 4.70 1.90 -8.44
CA THR A 219 3.69 2.72 -7.76
C THR A 219 4.08 2.91 -6.29
N PRO A 220 4.06 4.15 -5.77
CA PRO A 220 4.38 4.41 -4.36
C PRO A 220 3.35 3.80 -3.40
N ASP A 221 3.77 3.47 -2.19
CA ASP A 221 2.87 2.99 -1.13
C ASP A 221 1.81 4.05 -0.79
N ASN A 222 0.61 3.60 -0.42
CA ASN A 222 -0.46 4.49 0.03
C ASN A 222 -0.67 5.71 -0.89
N SER A 223 -0.78 5.44 -2.18
CA SER A 223 -0.94 6.46 -3.22
C SER A 223 -2.20 6.26 -4.07
N ILE A 224 -2.80 5.07 -4.03
CA ILE A 224 -4.01 4.70 -4.76
C ILE A 224 -5.22 4.78 -3.82
N HIS A 225 -6.27 5.45 -4.26
CA HIS A 225 -7.49 5.62 -3.48
C HIS A 225 -8.52 4.55 -3.83
N PHE A 226 -8.56 4.17 -5.11
CA PHE A 226 -9.46 3.17 -5.63
C PHE A 226 -8.74 2.26 -6.62
N ALA A 227 -8.70 0.96 -6.35
CA ALA A 227 -8.29 -0.03 -7.31
C ALA A 227 -9.54 -0.72 -7.89
N VAL A 228 -9.55 -1.00 -9.18
CA VAL A 228 -10.61 -1.79 -9.82
C VAL A 228 -10.04 -2.61 -10.96
N THR A 229 -10.39 -3.89 -11.01
CA THR A 229 -9.86 -4.78 -12.03
C THR A 229 -10.71 -6.05 -12.26
N SER A 230 -10.23 -6.90 -13.18
CA SER A 230 -10.76 -8.21 -13.55
C SER A 230 -9.57 -9.07 -13.90
N PRO A 231 -9.11 -9.94 -13.00
CA PRO A 231 -7.94 -10.78 -13.27
C PRO A 231 -8.20 -11.77 -14.41
N PRO A 232 -7.14 -12.28 -15.06
CA PRO A 232 -7.26 -13.30 -16.10
C PRO A 232 -7.78 -14.61 -15.49
N TYR A 233 -8.94 -15.11 -15.92
CA TYR A 233 -9.66 -16.19 -15.24
C TYR A 233 -9.00 -17.58 -15.22
N ASN A 234 -7.81 -17.78 -15.81
CA ASN A 234 -7.11 -19.07 -15.91
C ASN A 234 -8.04 -20.22 -16.41
N VAL A 235 -8.83 -19.93 -17.44
CA VAL A 235 -9.85 -20.85 -18.02
C VAL A 235 -9.40 -21.46 -19.35
N GLY A 236 -8.10 -21.42 -19.66
CA GLY A 236 -7.57 -21.93 -20.93
C GLY A 236 -7.98 -21.09 -22.14
N LYS A 237 -8.16 -19.77 -22.00
CA LYS A 237 -8.38 -18.88 -23.14
C LYS A 237 -7.04 -18.31 -23.59
N ASP A 238 -6.72 -18.47 -24.88
CA ASP A 238 -5.53 -17.85 -25.47
C ASP A 238 -5.68 -16.32 -25.43
N TYR A 239 -5.10 -15.68 -24.41
CA TYR A 239 -4.72 -14.28 -24.45
C TYR A 239 -3.32 -14.21 -25.04
N ASP A 240 -3.09 -13.28 -25.97
CA ASP A 240 -1.92 -13.24 -26.86
C ASP A 240 -0.53 -13.32 -26.20
N ASN A 241 -0.40 -13.33 -24.85
CA ASN A 241 0.86 -13.55 -24.12
C ASN A 241 0.71 -14.12 -22.68
N HIS A 242 -0.39 -14.78 -22.31
CA HIS A 242 -0.54 -15.39 -20.97
C HIS A 242 -0.64 -16.92 -21.05
N ASN A 243 0.18 -17.65 -20.28
CA ASN A 243 0.09 -19.10 -20.18
C ASN A 243 -1.09 -19.47 -19.27
N ASP A 244 -2.30 -19.52 -19.85
CA ASP A 244 -3.58 -19.78 -19.19
C ASP A 244 -3.79 -21.26 -18.78
N LYS A 245 -2.68 -21.98 -18.52
CA LYS A 245 -2.61 -23.39 -18.13
C LYS A 245 -1.98 -23.59 -16.75
N MET A 246 -2.00 -22.58 -15.88
CA MET A 246 -1.48 -22.71 -14.53
C MET A 246 -2.33 -23.71 -13.73
N ASN A 247 -1.70 -24.48 -12.84
CA ASN A 247 -2.45 -25.18 -11.81
C ASN A 247 -3.27 -24.17 -11.00
N HIS A 248 -4.48 -24.55 -10.58
CA HIS A 248 -5.36 -23.67 -9.80
C HIS A 248 -4.65 -23.04 -8.58
N GLN A 249 -3.84 -23.82 -7.85
CA GLN A 249 -3.10 -23.30 -6.70
C GLN A 249 -2.01 -22.31 -7.10
N GLU A 250 -1.26 -22.59 -8.17
CA GLU A 250 -0.21 -21.69 -8.68
C GLU A 250 -0.79 -20.34 -9.13
N TYR A 251 -1.96 -20.37 -9.78
CA TYR A 251 -2.70 -19.17 -10.15
C TYR A 251 -3.16 -18.36 -8.94
N LEU A 252 -3.71 -19.04 -7.93
CA LEU A 252 -4.11 -18.39 -6.67
C LEU A 252 -2.90 -17.79 -5.95
N ASP A 253 -1.75 -18.48 -5.90
CA ASP A 253 -0.53 -18.00 -5.26
C ASP A 253 0.07 -16.79 -6.00
N TRP A 254 0.01 -16.79 -7.33
CA TRP A 254 0.41 -15.65 -8.14
C TRP A 254 -0.49 -14.44 -7.89
N LEU A 255 -1.82 -14.61 -7.91
CA LEU A 255 -2.76 -13.54 -7.58
C LEU A 255 -2.57 -13.01 -6.16
N TYR A 256 -2.30 -13.89 -5.20
CA TYR A 256 -2.03 -13.48 -3.82
C TYR A 256 -0.88 -12.47 -3.73
N LYS A 257 0.18 -12.65 -4.53
CA LYS A 257 1.28 -11.67 -4.64
C LYS A 257 0.82 -10.34 -5.21
N VAL A 258 -0.10 -10.35 -6.18
CA VAL A 258 -0.71 -9.13 -6.73
C VAL A 258 -1.56 -8.43 -5.67
N TRP A 259 -2.32 -9.18 -4.86
CA TRP A 259 -3.13 -8.64 -3.77
C TRP A 259 -2.27 -7.98 -2.67
N ILE A 260 -1.12 -8.56 -2.34
CA ILE A 260 -0.14 -7.95 -1.42
C ILE A 260 0.28 -6.56 -1.92
N GLU A 261 0.71 -6.47 -3.17
CA GLU A 261 1.13 -5.19 -3.76
C GLU A 261 -0.03 -4.21 -3.91
N THR A 262 -1.24 -4.70 -4.21
CA THR A 262 -2.46 -3.89 -4.28
C THR A 262 -2.77 -3.26 -2.92
N LYS A 263 -2.70 -4.05 -1.85
CA LYS A 263 -2.84 -3.54 -0.49
C LYS A 263 -1.74 -2.53 -0.15
N ARG A 264 -0.49 -2.76 -0.54
CA ARG A 264 0.62 -1.82 -0.29
C ARG A 264 0.33 -0.43 -0.89
N VAL A 265 -0.10 -0.38 -2.14
CA VAL A 265 -0.33 0.89 -2.85
C VAL A 265 -1.62 1.60 -2.46
N LEU A 266 -2.64 0.88 -1.93
CA LEU A 266 -3.86 1.51 -1.44
C LEU A 266 -3.59 2.38 -0.21
N VAL A 267 -4.21 3.55 -0.15
CA VAL A 267 -4.29 4.38 1.08
C VAL A 267 -5.13 3.68 2.15
N ASP A 268 -4.97 4.09 3.41
CA ASP A 268 -5.95 3.74 4.44
C ASP A 268 -7.32 4.32 4.06
N GLY A 269 -8.39 3.55 4.22
CA GLY A 269 -9.69 3.90 3.65
C GLY A 269 -9.85 3.59 2.17
N GLY A 270 -8.78 3.21 1.47
CA GLY A 270 -8.80 2.89 0.04
C GLY A 270 -9.72 1.70 -0.27
N ARG A 271 -10.32 1.72 -1.47
CA ARG A 271 -11.26 0.69 -1.93
C ARG A 271 -10.65 -0.18 -3.01
N PHE A 272 -11.04 -1.45 -3.02
CA PHE A 272 -10.67 -2.36 -4.11
C PHE A 272 -11.90 -3.12 -4.61
N ALA A 273 -12.20 -2.97 -5.89
CA ALA A 273 -13.27 -3.67 -6.59
C ALA A 273 -12.69 -4.75 -7.52
N ILE A 274 -13.12 -6.00 -7.36
CA ILE A 274 -12.68 -7.12 -8.19
C ILE A 274 -13.87 -7.68 -8.94
N ASN A 275 -13.93 -7.47 -10.26
CA ASN A 275 -14.91 -8.13 -11.10
C ASN A 275 -14.46 -9.58 -11.37
N ILE A 276 -15.38 -10.52 -11.19
CA ILE A 276 -15.10 -11.93 -11.43
C ILE A 276 -16.31 -12.69 -11.95
N ALA A 277 -16.08 -13.43 -13.02
CA ALA A 277 -17.06 -14.35 -13.55
C ALA A 277 -17.07 -15.66 -12.74
N PRO A 278 -18.25 -16.27 -12.52
CA PRO A 278 -18.30 -17.67 -12.16
C PRO A 278 -17.64 -18.50 -13.27
N THR A 279 -16.57 -19.24 -12.95
CA THR A 279 -15.81 -20.03 -13.92
C THR A 279 -16.33 -21.47 -13.98
N GLY A 280 -16.34 -22.03 -15.20
CA GLY A 280 -16.68 -23.43 -15.45
C GLY A 280 -18.19 -23.74 -15.48
N ILE A 281 -18.70 -24.22 -16.63
CA ILE A 281 -20.08 -24.75 -16.74
C ILE A 281 -20.11 -26.26 -16.40
N ARG A 282 -19.00 -26.97 -16.66
CA ARG A 282 -18.87 -28.41 -16.41
C ARG A 282 -18.43 -28.71 -14.97
N ASP A 283 -17.43 -27.97 -14.50
CA ASP A 283 -16.89 -28.04 -13.14
C ASP A 283 -16.93 -26.62 -12.57
N PHE A 284 -18.04 -26.25 -11.93
CA PHE A 284 -18.22 -24.91 -11.37
C PHE A 284 -17.22 -24.69 -10.24
N VAL A 285 -16.30 -23.74 -10.42
CA VAL A 285 -15.32 -23.36 -9.39
C VAL A 285 -15.70 -21.98 -8.86
N PRO A 286 -16.12 -21.86 -7.60
CA PRO A 286 -16.54 -20.59 -7.01
C PRO A 286 -15.33 -19.74 -6.61
N ILE A 287 -14.49 -19.39 -7.57
CA ILE A 287 -13.19 -18.73 -7.36
C ILE A 287 -13.27 -17.37 -6.63
N HIS A 288 -14.45 -16.76 -6.59
CA HIS A 288 -14.73 -15.57 -5.81
C HIS A 288 -14.61 -15.83 -4.28
N HIS A 289 -14.92 -17.04 -3.80
CA HIS A 289 -14.69 -17.41 -2.40
C HIS A 289 -13.20 -17.44 -2.07
N ASP A 290 -12.37 -17.99 -2.95
CA ASP A 290 -10.91 -18.03 -2.76
C ASP A 290 -10.33 -16.61 -2.67
N TYR A 291 -10.82 -15.69 -3.50
CA TYR A 291 -10.36 -14.30 -3.48
C TYR A 291 -10.77 -13.59 -2.18
N ILE A 292 -12.00 -13.81 -1.71
CA ILE A 292 -12.46 -13.28 -0.43
C ILE A 292 -11.58 -13.79 0.72
N GLU A 293 -11.27 -15.09 0.75
CA GLU A 293 -10.44 -15.67 1.80
C GLU A 293 -8.99 -15.19 1.74
N GLN A 294 -8.40 -15.08 0.55
CA GLN A 294 -7.08 -14.47 0.36
C GLN A 294 -7.04 -13.01 0.86
N MET A 295 -8.03 -12.21 0.49
CA MET A 295 -8.10 -10.81 0.88
C MET A 295 -8.27 -10.64 2.39
N LYS A 296 -9.12 -11.47 3.03
CA LYS A 296 -9.25 -11.49 4.50
C LYS A 296 -7.94 -11.85 5.18
N LYS A 297 -7.20 -12.84 4.68
CA LYS A 297 -5.86 -13.22 5.20
C LYS A 297 -4.86 -12.06 5.13
N LEU A 298 -4.99 -11.17 4.16
CA LEU A 298 -4.19 -9.94 4.05
C LEU A 298 -4.63 -8.81 4.98
N GLY A 299 -5.72 -8.99 5.73
CA GLY A 299 -6.32 -7.96 6.59
C GLY A 299 -7.18 -6.95 5.83
N MET A 300 -7.58 -7.25 4.59
CA MET A 300 -8.55 -6.43 3.86
C MET A 300 -9.96 -6.73 4.37
N LYS A 301 -10.75 -5.69 4.63
CA LYS A 301 -12.15 -5.82 5.07
C LYS A 301 -13.04 -6.05 3.86
N PHE A 302 -13.72 -7.19 3.81
CA PHE A 302 -14.79 -7.43 2.84
C PHE A 302 -16.01 -6.56 3.19
N ARG A 303 -16.49 -5.77 2.25
CA ARG A 303 -17.61 -4.83 2.45
C ARG A 303 -18.92 -5.43 1.98
N THR A 304 -18.94 -5.90 0.73
CA THR A 304 -20.12 -6.44 0.07
C THR A 304 -19.72 -7.03 -1.29
N GLU A 305 -20.69 -7.61 -1.98
CA GLU A 305 -20.62 -8.02 -3.38
C GLU A 305 -21.75 -7.37 -4.18
N ILE A 306 -21.46 -6.98 -5.41
CA ILE A 306 -22.46 -6.49 -6.36
C ILE A 306 -22.72 -7.60 -7.37
N LEU A 307 -23.98 -7.92 -7.60
CA LEU A 307 -24.43 -8.82 -8.64
C LEU A 307 -24.61 -8.03 -9.95
N TRP A 308 -23.63 -8.13 -10.84
CA TRP A 308 -23.73 -7.54 -12.17
C TRP A 308 -24.46 -8.49 -13.12
N TYR A 309 -25.74 -8.23 -13.35
CA TYR A 309 -26.58 -8.99 -14.27
C TYR A 309 -26.32 -8.63 -15.74
N LYS A 310 -25.91 -9.64 -16.52
CA LYS A 310 -25.64 -9.56 -17.96
C LYS A 310 -26.89 -10.03 -18.72
N GLN A 311 -27.58 -9.12 -19.40
CA GLN A 311 -28.83 -9.40 -20.14
C GLN A 311 -28.68 -10.38 -21.35
N THR A 312 -27.53 -11.02 -21.53
CA THR A 312 -27.19 -11.86 -22.70
C THR A 312 -27.81 -13.26 -22.71
N MET A 313 -28.43 -13.74 -21.62
CA MET A 313 -28.75 -15.17 -21.45
C MET A 313 -30.16 -15.61 -21.89
N LEU A 314 -31.05 -14.72 -22.34
CA LEU A 314 -32.41 -15.08 -22.77
C LEU A 314 -32.47 -16.03 -23.99
N LYS A 315 -31.33 -16.36 -24.61
CA LYS A 315 -31.24 -17.26 -25.79
C LYS A 315 -30.64 -18.64 -25.50
N ARG A 316 -30.30 -18.99 -24.25
CA ARG A 316 -29.70 -20.30 -23.91
C ARG A 316 -30.51 -21.00 -22.82
N THR A 317 -30.86 -22.26 -23.03
CA THR A 317 -31.48 -23.12 -22.01
C THR A 317 -30.42 -23.65 -21.05
N ALA A 318 -30.84 -24.05 -19.83
CA ALA A 318 -30.01 -24.81 -18.90
C ALA A 318 -29.34 -26.01 -19.60
N TRP A 319 -28.12 -26.37 -19.20
CA TRP A 319 -27.50 -27.62 -19.63
C TRP A 319 -28.21 -28.80 -18.94
N GLY A 320 -28.44 -29.88 -19.69
CA GLY A 320 -29.20 -31.05 -19.24
C GLY A 320 -30.24 -31.50 -20.27
N SER A 321 -30.94 -32.60 -20.00
CA SER A 321 -32.01 -33.09 -20.86
C SER A 321 -33.30 -32.32 -20.57
N PHE A 322 -33.91 -31.72 -21.59
CA PHE A 322 -35.20 -31.04 -21.47
C PHE A 322 -36.26 -32.00 -20.89
N LYS A 323 -37.02 -31.54 -19.88
CA LYS A 323 -37.98 -32.35 -19.10
C LYS A 323 -37.38 -33.50 -18.29
N SER A 324 -36.07 -33.50 -18.03
CA SER A 324 -35.42 -34.48 -17.16
C SER A 324 -34.76 -33.81 -15.95
N PRO A 325 -34.99 -34.31 -14.72
CA PRO A 325 -34.23 -33.88 -13.55
C PRO A 325 -32.86 -34.56 -13.45
N SER A 326 -32.45 -35.38 -14.44
CA SER A 326 -31.25 -36.20 -14.35
C SER A 326 -29.95 -35.41 -14.13
N ASN A 327 -29.84 -34.21 -14.73
CA ASN A 327 -28.68 -33.32 -14.54
C ASN A 327 -28.96 -31.87 -15.02
N PRO A 328 -29.97 -31.15 -14.49
CA PRO A 328 -30.19 -29.75 -14.84
C PRO A 328 -29.12 -28.85 -14.22
N HIS A 329 -28.50 -27.97 -15.01
CA HIS A 329 -27.48 -27.03 -14.54
C HIS A 329 -27.94 -25.58 -14.65
N ILE A 330 -27.81 -24.82 -13.56
CA ILE A 330 -28.11 -23.39 -13.52
C ILE A 330 -26.96 -22.64 -14.16
N VAL A 331 -27.22 -21.93 -15.25
CA VAL A 331 -26.20 -21.06 -15.88
C VAL A 331 -26.26 -19.67 -15.23
N PRO A 332 -25.18 -19.22 -14.57
CA PRO A 332 -25.16 -17.89 -13.97
C PRO A 332 -25.30 -16.82 -15.07
N SER A 333 -26.23 -15.90 -14.87
CA SER A 333 -26.45 -14.75 -15.77
C SER A 333 -25.82 -13.47 -15.24
N TRP A 334 -24.98 -13.59 -14.22
CA TRP A 334 -24.33 -12.49 -13.55
C TRP A 334 -22.84 -12.76 -13.34
N GLU A 335 -22.11 -11.68 -13.10
CA GLU A 335 -20.77 -11.70 -12.51
C GLU A 335 -20.80 -11.02 -11.15
N TYR A 336 -19.77 -11.27 -10.33
CA TYR A 336 -19.61 -10.65 -9.03
C TYR A 336 -18.66 -9.47 -9.15
N VAL A 337 -18.96 -8.37 -8.49
CA VAL A 337 -17.97 -7.33 -8.16
C VAL A 337 -17.77 -7.32 -6.66
N LEU A 338 -16.65 -7.89 -6.23
CA LEU A 338 -16.28 -7.99 -4.82
C LEU A 338 -15.70 -6.66 -4.36
N ILE A 339 -16.17 -6.14 -3.22
CA ILE A 339 -15.73 -4.85 -2.68
C ILE A 339 -14.96 -5.05 -1.39
N PHE A 340 -13.74 -4.54 -1.34
CA PHE A 340 -12.86 -4.57 -0.18
C PHE A 340 -12.41 -3.17 0.23
N THR A 341 -11.92 -3.07 1.46
CA THR A 341 -11.35 -1.85 2.04
C THR A 341 -10.06 -2.15 2.79
N LYS A 342 -9.05 -1.28 2.63
CA LYS A 342 -7.84 -1.30 3.46
C LYS A 342 -8.08 -0.47 4.72
N GLY A 343 -7.83 -1.08 5.87
CA GLY A 343 -7.86 -0.43 7.20
C GLY A 343 -9.20 0.22 7.55
N ASP A 344 -9.26 1.54 7.71
CA ASP A 344 -10.51 2.24 8.10
C ASP A 344 -11.60 2.08 7.01
N ASN A 345 -12.86 2.04 7.43
CA ASN A 345 -14.02 2.16 6.57
C ASN A 345 -14.20 3.56 5.97
N ARG A 346 -13.57 4.61 6.50
CA ARG A 346 -13.64 5.97 5.97
C ARG A 346 -12.52 6.24 4.96
N LEU A 347 -12.86 6.79 3.79
CA LEU A 347 -11.88 7.34 2.85
C LEU A 347 -11.79 8.85 3.07
N ASP A 348 -10.63 9.33 3.50
CA ASP A 348 -10.38 10.76 3.65
C ASP A 348 -10.25 11.46 2.29
N GLY A 349 -10.81 12.67 2.21
CA GLY A 349 -10.79 13.47 1.00
C GLY A 349 -11.59 14.76 1.12
N ASP A 350 -11.35 15.66 0.17
CA ASP A 350 -12.07 16.93 0.08
C ASP A 350 -13.51 16.71 -0.40
N GLN A 351 -14.49 17.00 0.45
CA GLN A 351 -15.91 16.84 0.13
C GLN A 351 -16.36 17.68 -1.08
N ARG A 352 -15.66 18.78 -1.39
CA ARG A 352 -15.95 19.60 -2.59
C ARG A 352 -15.62 18.86 -3.88
N MET A 353 -14.79 17.83 -3.80
CA MET A 353 -14.40 16.97 -4.94
C MET A 353 -15.32 15.75 -5.09
N ALA A 354 -16.31 15.57 -4.22
CA ALA A 354 -17.35 14.55 -4.39
C ALA A 354 -18.29 15.00 -5.52
N ASP A 355 -18.40 14.19 -6.57
CA ASP A 355 -19.17 14.52 -7.77
C ASP A 355 -20.32 13.53 -8.06
N ILE A 356 -20.59 12.63 -7.12
CA ILE A 356 -21.76 11.76 -7.17
C ILE A 356 -23.02 12.58 -6.87
N THR A 357 -24.03 12.46 -7.74
CA THR A 357 -25.34 13.09 -7.53
C THR A 357 -26.19 12.27 -6.57
N LYS A 358 -27.26 12.87 -6.05
CA LYS A 358 -28.21 12.17 -5.17
C LYS A 358 -28.84 10.96 -5.88
N GLU A 359 -29.24 11.14 -7.12
CA GLU A 359 -29.87 10.11 -7.96
C GLU A 359 -28.90 8.96 -8.23
N GLU A 360 -27.65 9.27 -8.57
CA GLU A 360 -26.59 8.28 -8.73
C GLU A 360 -26.31 7.54 -7.43
N PHE A 361 -26.20 8.25 -6.29
CA PHE A 361 -25.96 7.63 -5.00
C PHE A 361 -27.04 6.61 -4.65
N MET A 362 -28.31 6.99 -4.76
CA MET A 362 -29.43 6.07 -4.52
C MET A 362 -29.39 4.86 -5.47
N LYS A 363 -29.10 5.09 -6.75
CA LYS A 363 -29.06 4.02 -7.77
C LYS A 363 -27.88 3.07 -7.58
N PHE A 364 -26.70 3.59 -7.23
CA PHE A 364 -25.46 2.81 -7.14
C PHE A 364 -25.35 2.07 -5.80
N SER A 365 -26.14 2.48 -4.80
CA SER A 365 -26.19 1.82 -3.49
C SER A 365 -26.90 0.45 -3.52
N ASP A 366 -27.71 0.17 -4.55
CA ASP A 366 -28.32 -1.15 -4.73
C ASP A 366 -27.27 -2.18 -5.16
N GLY A 367 -27.29 -3.37 -4.56
CA GLY A 367 -26.33 -4.45 -4.85
C GLY A 367 -26.58 -5.17 -6.16
N PHE A 368 -27.66 -4.86 -6.89
CA PHE A 368 -28.04 -5.55 -8.13
C PHE A 368 -27.97 -4.64 -9.35
N TRP A 369 -26.93 -4.80 -10.17
CA TRP A 369 -26.67 -3.91 -11.30
C TRP A 369 -26.99 -4.56 -12.64
N LYS A 370 -28.02 -4.05 -13.31
CA LYS A 370 -28.32 -4.39 -14.71
C LYS A 370 -27.49 -3.50 -15.64
N ILE A 371 -26.43 -4.05 -16.23
CA ILE A 371 -25.55 -3.33 -17.18
C ILE A 371 -25.27 -4.25 -18.36
N GLN A 372 -25.46 -3.73 -19.57
CA GLN A 372 -25.16 -4.50 -20.78
C GLN A 372 -23.66 -4.70 -20.95
N PRO A 373 -23.20 -5.90 -21.33
CA PRO A 373 -21.80 -6.10 -21.70
C PRO A 373 -21.49 -5.31 -22.98
N GLU A 374 -20.26 -4.81 -23.10
CA GLU A 374 -19.81 -4.23 -24.36
C GLU A 374 -19.56 -5.33 -25.40
N THR A 375 -20.07 -5.15 -26.62
CA THR A 375 -19.74 -6.01 -27.75
C THR A 375 -18.25 -5.86 -28.10
N LYS A 376 -17.57 -6.97 -28.41
CA LYS A 376 -16.13 -7.00 -28.77
C LYS A 376 -15.76 -5.82 -29.67
N ARG A 377 -15.03 -4.85 -29.11
CA ARG A 377 -14.31 -3.84 -29.91
C ARG A 377 -13.10 -4.55 -30.53
N LYS A 378 -12.72 -4.19 -31.76
CA LYS A 378 -11.62 -4.80 -32.54
C LYS A 378 -10.41 -5.12 -31.62
N GLY A 379 -10.15 -6.41 -31.38
CA GLY A 379 -8.90 -6.90 -30.77
C GLY A 379 -8.89 -7.28 -29.29
N HIS A 380 -9.91 -6.96 -28.47
CA HIS A 380 -9.94 -7.40 -27.06
C HIS A 380 -11.11 -8.36 -26.78
N PRO A 381 -10.86 -9.56 -26.22
CA PRO A 381 -11.88 -10.60 -26.12
C PRO A 381 -13.02 -10.28 -25.13
N ALA A 382 -12.81 -9.41 -24.12
CA ALA A 382 -13.87 -9.00 -23.19
C ALA A 382 -13.54 -7.71 -22.36
N PRO A 383 -13.83 -6.48 -22.83
CA PRO A 383 -13.68 -5.28 -22.00
C PRO A 383 -14.84 -5.13 -20.99
N PHE A 384 -14.55 -4.57 -19.82
CA PHE A 384 -15.60 -4.07 -18.90
C PHE A 384 -16.47 -3.03 -19.62
N PRO A 385 -17.77 -2.94 -19.29
CA PRO A 385 -18.58 -1.79 -19.66
C PRO A 385 -18.11 -0.53 -18.97
N GLU A 386 -18.00 0.57 -19.71
CA GLU A 386 -17.70 1.88 -19.12
C GLU A 386 -18.68 2.27 -17.99
N ASP A 387 -19.98 1.93 -18.11
CA ASP A 387 -20.99 2.22 -17.07
C ASP A 387 -20.68 1.50 -15.76
N LEU A 388 -20.19 0.26 -15.79
CA LEU A 388 -19.81 -0.47 -14.57
C LEU A 388 -18.72 0.28 -13.80
N ILE A 389 -17.67 0.68 -14.51
CA ILE A 389 -16.55 1.41 -13.91
C ILE A 389 -16.95 2.81 -13.48
N TYR A 390 -17.78 3.51 -14.27
CA TYR A 390 -18.29 4.84 -13.94
C TYR A 390 -19.01 4.84 -12.58
N ARG A 391 -19.89 3.86 -12.36
CA ARG A 391 -20.62 3.71 -11.09
C ARG A 391 -19.67 3.48 -9.92
N LEU A 392 -18.78 2.49 -10.05
CA LEU A 392 -17.81 2.17 -8.99
C LEU A 392 -16.91 3.37 -8.67
N MET A 393 -16.40 4.05 -9.70
CA MET A 393 -15.46 5.15 -9.55
C MET A 393 -16.09 6.35 -8.85
N LYS A 394 -17.31 6.73 -9.23
CA LYS A 394 -18.03 7.84 -8.56
C LYS A 394 -18.44 7.49 -7.14
N PHE A 395 -18.76 6.22 -6.87
CA PHE A 395 -19.20 5.77 -5.56
C PHE A 395 -18.05 5.62 -4.55
N TYR A 396 -16.85 5.26 -5.02
CA TYR A 396 -15.70 4.92 -4.16
C TYR A 396 -14.51 5.88 -4.26
N SER A 397 -14.61 7.00 -4.98
CA SER A 397 -13.51 7.98 -5.07
C SER A 397 -13.98 9.42 -5.30
N TYR A 398 -13.19 10.38 -4.84
CA TYR A 398 -13.35 11.80 -5.18
C TYR A 398 -12.70 12.14 -6.53
N LYS A 399 -13.08 13.26 -7.14
CA LYS A 399 -12.31 13.83 -8.25
C LYS A 399 -10.86 14.08 -7.83
N GLY A 400 -9.92 13.90 -8.76
CA GLY A 400 -8.49 14.03 -8.52
C GLY A 400 -7.85 12.87 -7.76
N ASN A 401 -8.62 11.92 -7.22
CA ASN A 401 -8.07 10.71 -6.64
C ASN A 401 -7.37 9.84 -7.70
N ASN A 402 -6.44 9.01 -7.23
CA ASN A 402 -5.64 8.11 -8.05
C ASN A 402 -6.29 6.73 -8.10
N VAL A 403 -6.53 6.24 -9.32
CA VAL A 403 -7.15 4.94 -9.59
C VAL A 403 -6.13 3.96 -10.17
N LEU A 404 -6.17 2.71 -9.74
CA LEU A 404 -5.35 1.62 -10.30
C LEU A 404 -6.21 0.60 -11.04
N ASP A 405 -5.76 0.22 -12.23
CA ASP A 405 -6.19 -1.02 -12.87
C ASP A 405 -4.93 -1.82 -13.26
N MET A 406 -4.75 -2.95 -12.59
CA MET A 406 -3.55 -3.79 -12.73
C MET A 406 -3.67 -4.86 -13.84
N PHE A 407 -4.86 -5.00 -14.43
CA PHE A 407 -5.16 -5.87 -15.57
C PHE A 407 -6.00 -5.10 -16.59
N GLY A 408 -5.42 -4.02 -17.12
CA GLY A 408 -6.18 -2.94 -17.71
C GLY A 408 -6.74 -3.20 -19.11
N GLY A 409 -6.21 -4.18 -19.85
CA GLY A 409 -6.58 -4.49 -21.21
C GLY A 409 -6.61 -3.23 -22.10
N THR A 410 -7.71 -3.02 -22.81
CA THR A 410 -7.90 -1.84 -23.70
C THR A 410 -8.30 -0.55 -22.96
N GLY A 411 -8.05 -0.48 -21.66
CA GLY A 411 -8.07 0.77 -20.90
C GLY A 411 -9.45 1.33 -20.58
N THR A 412 -10.43 0.48 -20.26
CA THR A 412 -11.75 0.98 -19.83
C THR A 412 -11.64 1.82 -18.56
N VAL A 413 -10.88 1.36 -17.57
CA VAL A 413 -10.71 2.12 -16.32
C VAL A 413 -9.99 3.44 -16.55
N ALA A 414 -8.89 3.43 -17.32
CA ALA A 414 -8.16 4.64 -17.69
C ALA A 414 -9.04 5.66 -18.44
N ALA A 415 -9.87 5.18 -19.38
CA ALA A 415 -10.80 6.02 -20.13
C ALA A 415 -11.87 6.66 -19.22
N VAL A 416 -12.45 5.90 -18.29
CA VAL A 416 -13.44 6.42 -17.34
C VAL A 416 -12.79 7.37 -16.33
N ALA A 417 -11.59 7.08 -15.85
CA ALA A 417 -10.82 7.97 -14.99
C ALA A 417 -10.59 9.33 -15.68
N ALA A 418 -10.14 9.32 -16.93
CA ALA A 418 -9.96 10.54 -17.72
C ALA A 418 -11.26 11.33 -17.88
N LYS A 419 -12.38 10.66 -18.23
CA LYS A 419 -13.71 11.31 -18.39
C LYS A 419 -14.25 11.92 -17.10
N THR A 420 -13.93 11.32 -15.96
CA THR A 420 -14.47 11.72 -14.65
C THR A 420 -13.50 12.58 -13.84
N GLY A 421 -12.34 12.95 -14.41
CA GLY A 421 -11.36 13.80 -13.73
C GLY A 421 -10.63 13.10 -12.58
N ARG A 422 -10.38 11.80 -12.69
CA ARG A 422 -9.50 11.04 -11.80
C ARG A 422 -8.17 10.80 -12.48
N ASN A 423 -7.14 10.68 -11.66
CA ASN A 423 -5.84 10.21 -12.12
C ASN A 423 -5.85 8.69 -12.25
N PHE A 424 -5.01 8.11 -13.11
CA PHE A 424 -4.93 6.66 -13.24
C PHE A 424 -3.50 6.11 -13.34
N ILE A 425 -3.35 4.86 -12.93
CA ILE A 425 -2.26 3.98 -13.34
C ILE A 425 -2.91 2.79 -14.03
N HIS A 426 -2.50 2.55 -15.28
CA HIS A 426 -2.95 1.43 -16.07
C HIS A 426 -1.77 0.48 -16.27
N ILE A 427 -1.95 -0.79 -15.92
CA ILE A 427 -0.95 -1.83 -16.13
C ILE A 427 -1.55 -2.91 -17.01
N ASP A 428 -0.82 -3.33 -18.03
CA ASP A 428 -1.16 -4.51 -18.82
C ASP A 428 0.10 -5.15 -19.38
N ILE A 429 0.11 -6.48 -19.48
CA ILE A 429 1.24 -7.24 -20.02
C ILE A 429 1.37 -7.08 -21.54
N SER A 430 0.26 -6.82 -22.25
CA SER A 430 0.25 -6.63 -23.70
C SER A 430 0.60 -5.19 -24.08
N PRO A 431 1.73 -4.97 -24.79
CA PRO A 431 2.05 -3.65 -25.34
C PRO A 431 0.98 -3.15 -26.32
N GLN A 432 0.33 -4.05 -27.06
CA GLN A 432 -0.75 -3.72 -27.98
C GLN A 432 -1.97 -3.16 -27.25
N TYR A 433 -2.41 -3.81 -26.17
CA TYR A 433 -3.54 -3.34 -25.37
C TYR A 433 -3.24 -1.99 -24.70
N CYS A 434 -2.04 -1.85 -24.17
CA CYS A 434 -1.50 -0.59 -23.69
C CYS A 434 -1.61 0.56 -24.71
N ASN A 435 -1.21 0.32 -25.97
CA ASN A 435 -1.28 1.32 -27.03
C ASN A 435 -2.73 1.70 -27.35
N VAL A 436 -3.63 0.72 -27.46
CA VAL A 436 -5.06 0.97 -27.65
C VAL A 436 -5.65 1.79 -26.49
N ALA A 437 -5.28 1.45 -25.27
CA ALA A 437 -5.69 2.18 -24.07
C ALA A 437 -5.21 3.64 -24.10
N LYS A 438 -3.96 3.86 -24.52
CA LYS A 438 -3.36 5.19 -24.66
C LYS A 438 -4.06 6.04 -25.73
N ASP A 439 -4.31 5.49 -26.91
CA ASP A 439 -5.01 6.19 -27.99
C ASP A 439 -6.44 6.56 -27.58
N ARG A 440 -7.12 5.65 -26.87
CA ARG A 440 -8.46 5.88 -26.34
C ARG A 440 -8.48 7.07 -25.37
N VAL A 441 -7.53 7.14 -24.43
CA VAL A 441 -7.44 8.25 -23.48
C VAL A 441 -7.03 9.55 -24.17
N ASN A 442 -6.08 9.52 -25.11
CA ASN A 442 -5.69 10.72 -25.87
C ASN A 442 -6.88 11.33 -26.60
N LYS A 443 -7.70 10.50 -27.25
CA LYS A 443 -8.93 10.96 -27.92
C LYS A 443 -9.93 11.62 -26.96
N ILE A 444 -10.06 11.11 -25.74
CA ILE A 444 -10.93 11.69 -24.70
C ILE A 444 -10.39 13.04 -24.23
N LEU A 445 -9.06 13.16 -24.11
CA LEU A 445 -8.39 14.38 -23.64
C LEU A 445 -8.16 15.42 -24.76
N GLY A 446 -8.53 15.12 -26.00
CA GLY A 446 -8.31 16.00 -27.16
C GLY A 446 -6.83 16.19 -27.51
N LYS A 447 -6.00 15.17 -27.30
CA LYS A 447 -4.55 15.16 -27.59
C LYS A 447 -4.20 14.44 -28.87
#